data_AF-A0A351KGJ2-F1
#
_entry.id   AF-A0A351KGJ2-F1
#
_cell.length_a   1.000
_cell.length_b   1.000
_cell.length_c   1.000
_cell.angle_alpha   90.00
_cell.angle_beta   90.00
_cell.angle_gamma   90.00
#
_symmetry.space_group_name_H-M   'P 1'
#
loop_
_entity.id
_entity.type
_entity.pdbx_description
1 polymer ?
#
loop_
_entity_poly.entity_id
_entity_poly.type
_entity_poly.pdbx_seq_one_letter_code
_entity_poly.pdbx_strand_id
1 'polypeptide(L)' 'QVVKLLEALSDETLSASEIMKRLGLSHRPTFRKNYLNPALEQGLIEMTIPDKPNSRNQKYYRK' A
#
# COMPACT_ATOMS: atom_id res chain seq x y z
N GLN A 1 11.40 0.15 4.96
CA GLN A 1 9.99 -0.06 5.35
C GLN A 1 9.19 -0.71 4.22
N VAL A 2 9.54 -0.47 2.95
CA VAL A 2 8.98 -1.12 1.75
C VAL A 2 8.93 -2.66 1.82
N VAL A 3 10.02 -3.33 2.21
CA VAL A 3 10.04 -4.82 2.32
C VAL A 3 8.90 -5.36 3.18
N LYS A 4 8.66 -4.75 4.35
CA LYS A 4 7.54 -5.13 5.24
C LYS A 4 6.17 -4.93 4.58
N LEU A 5 6.01 -3.89 3.75
CA LEU A 5 4.78 -3.68 2.99
C LEU A 5 4.57 -4.78 1.95
N LEU A 6 5.63 -5.22 1.25
CA LEU A 6 5.55 -6.32 0.28
C LEU A 6 5.20 -7.64 0.97
N GLU A 7 5.79 -7.91 2.13
CA GLU A 7 5.44 -9.06 2.98
C GLU A 7 4.00 -9.00 3.47
N ALA A 8 3.49 -7.81 3.80
CA ALA A 8 2.10 -7.65 4.24
C ALA A 8 1.08 -7.85 3.11
N LEU A 9 1.47 -7.50 1.87
CA LEU A 9 0.67 -7.74 0.68
C LEU A 9 0.66 -9.21 0.27
N SER A 10 1.80 -9.93 0.38
CA SER A 10 1.96 -11.27 -0.18
C SER A 10 1.44 -11.33 -1.62
N ASP A 11 0.49 -12.22 -1.93
CA ASP A 11 -0.18 -12.35 -3.22
C ASP A 11 -1.61 -11.75 -3.22
N GLU A 12 -1.94 -10.96 -2.20
CA GLU A 12 -3.26 -10.37 -2.02
C GLU A 12 -3.35 -8.94 -2.53
N THR A 13 -4.58 -8.52 -2.84
CA THR A 13 -4.92 -7.13 -3.18
C THR A 13 -5.61 -6.45 -2.01
N LEU A 14 -4.92 -5.53 -1.35
CA LEU A 14 -5.34 -4.92 -0.09
C LEU A 14 -5.50 -3.41 -0.18
N SER A 15 -6.44 -2.87 0.58
CA SER A 15 -6.55 -1.45 0.83
C SER A 15 -5.42 -0.95 1.75
N ALA A 16 -5.14 0.35 1.70
CA ALA A 16 -4.18 0.97 2.61
C ALA A 16 -4.47 0.67 4.10
N SER A 17 -5.76 0.59 4.47
CA SER A 17 -6.17 0.33 5.85
C SER A 17 -5.91 -1.13 6.26
N GLU A 18 -6.11 -2.09 5.36
CA GLU A 18 -5.78 -3.50 5.61
C GLU A 18 -4.27 -3.71 5.73
N ILE A 19 -3.47 -3.08 4.87
CA ILE A 19 -2.00 -3.12 4.95
C ILE A 19 -1.54 -2.54 6.30
N MET A 20 -2.07 -1.37 6.68
CA MET A 20 -1.76 -0.75 7.97
C MET A 20 -2.13 -1.66 9.15
N LYS A 21 -3.30 -2.30 9.12
CA LYS A 21 -3.74 -3.25 10.15
C LYS A 21 -2.78 -4.42 10.28
N ARG A 22 -2.34 -5.02 9.17
CA ARG A 22 -1.35 -6.12 9.17
C ARG A 22 -0.01 -5.70 9.75
N LEU A 23 0.42 -4.46 9.44
CA LEU A 23 1.68 -3.90 9.92
C LEU A 23 1.61 -3.34 11.36
N GLY A 24 0.44 -3.36 12.00
CA GLY A 24 0.24 -2.74 13.32
C GLY A 24 0.41 -1.22 13.33
N LEU A 25 0.14 -0.55 12.20
CA LEU A 25 0.32 0.89 12.04
C LEU A 25 -1.01 1.63 12.22
N SER A 26 -0.98 2.73 12.97
CA SER A 26 -2.12 3.63 13.15
C SER A 26 -1.94 4.98 12.45
N HIS A 27 -0.69 5.44 12.29
CA HIS A 27 -0.41 6.77 11.74
C HIS A 27 -0.33 6.77 10.21
N ARG A 28 -1.45 7.14 9.56
CA ARG A 28 -1.62 7.10 8.10
C ARG A 28 -0.63 7.98 7.31
N PRO A 29 -0.28 9.22 7.73
CA PRO A 29 0.71 10.02 7.02
C PRO A 29 2.09 9.36 6.97
N THR A 30 2.55 8.79 8.09
CA THR A 30 3.82 8.05 8.16
C THR A 30 3.78 6.79 7.31
N PHE A 31 2.66 6.05 7.32
CA PHE A 31 2.47 4.90 6.46
C PHE A 31 2.64 5.27 4.98
N ARG A 32 1.98 6.34 4.52
CA ARG A 32 2.11 6.77 3.12
C ARG A 32 3.54 7.18 2.76
N LYS A 33 4.15 8.03 3.59
CA LYS A 33 5.49 8.57 3.34
C LYS A 33 6.57 7.49 3.32
N ASN A 34 6.50 6.51 4.22
CA ASN A 34 7.61 5.59 4.43
C ASN A 34 7.39 4.18 3.86
N TYR A 35 6.15 3.80 3.56
CA TYR A 35 5.80 2.49 3.02
C TYR A 35 5.20 2.61 1.63
N LEU A 36 4.04 3.27 1.51
CA LEU A 36 3.20 3.21 0.31
C LEU A 36 3.81 3.96 -0.88
N ASN A 37 4.14 5.24 -0.70
CA ASN A 37 4.66 6.08 -1.79
C ASN A 37 6.00 5.55 -2.30
N PRO A 38 6.99 5.19 -1.44
CA PRO A 38 8.24 4.64 -1.94
C PRO A 38 8.06 3.32 -2.71
N ALA A 39 7.10 2.48 -2.32
CA ALA A 39 6.81 1.23 -3.04
C ALA A 39 6.17 1.48 -4.43
N LEU A 40 5.30 2.48 -4.53
CA LEU A 40 4.71 2.93 -5.80
C LEU A 40 5.77 3.56 -6.71
N GLU A 41 6.61 4.45 -6.18
CA GLU A 41 7.68 5.14 -6.91
C GLU A 41 8.72 4.16 -7.46
N GLN A 42 8.99 3.07 -6.73
CA GLN A 42 9.88 1.99 -7.18
C GLN A 42 9.19 1.00 -8.13
N GLY A 43 7.88 1.14 -8.37
CA GLY A 43 7.12 0.23 -9.22
C GLY A 43 6.98 -1.20 -8.67
N LEU A 44 7.16 -1.38 -7.36
CA LEU A 44 7.06 -2.69 -6.69
C LEU A 44 5.62 -3.10 -6.40
N ILE A 45 4.73 -2.12 -6.35
CA ILE A 45 3.29 -2.30 -6.19
C ILE A 45 2.56 -1.40 -7.17
N GLU A 46 1.31 -1.73 -7.48
CA GLU A 46 0.46 -0.92 -8.34
C GLU A 46 -0.91 -0.64 -7.70
N MET A 47 -1.57 0.38 -8.24
CA MET A 47 -2.92 0.79 -7.87
C MET A 47 -3.95 0.03 -8.72
N THR A 48 -5.03 -0.45 -8.10
CA THR A 48 -6.14 -1.07 -8.85
C THR A 48 -6.98 -0.07 -9.65
N ILE A 49 -7.03 1.20 -9.22
CA ILE A 49 -7.80 2.26 -9.88
C ILE A 49 -6.89 3.50 -10.10
N PRO A 50 -5.92 3.43 -11.03
CA PRO A 50 -4.94 4.49 -11.23
C PRO A 50 -5.58 5.84 -11.62
N ASP A 51 -6.69 5.83 -12.36
CA ASP A 51 -7.40 7.06 -12.77
C ASP A 51 -8.11 7.79 -11.62
N LYS A 52 -8.31 7.11 -10.48
CA LYS A 52 -8.99 7.66 -9.30
C LYS A 52 -8.18 7.33 -8.04
N PRO A 53 -6.99 7.95 -7.84
CA PRO A 53 -6.07 7.59 -6.75
C PRO A 53 -6.65 7.82 -5.34
N ASN A 54 -7.65 8.71 -5.24
CA ASN A 54 -8.37 9.00 -3.99
C ASN A 54 -9.66 8.18 -3.83
N SER A 55 -9.89 7.18 -4.68
CA SER A 55 -11.06 6.32 -4.60
C SER A 55 -11.15 5.62 -3.24
N ARG A 56 -12.36 5.58 -2.67
CA ARG A 56 -12.63 4.78 -1.46
C ARG A 56 -12.40 3.27 -1.67
N ASN A 57 -12.46 2.83 -2.93
CA ASN A 57 -12.24 1.43 -3.33
C ASN A 57 -10.79 1.17 -3.78
N GLN A 58 -9.88 2.14 -3.57
CA GLN A 58 -8.48 2.00 -3.95
C GLN A 58 -7.82 0.86 -3.17
N LYS A 59 -7.20 -0.07 -3.91
CA LYS A 59 -6.38 -1.15 -3.37
C LYS A 59 -5.02 -1.19 -4.06
N TYR A 60 -4.12 -1.96 -3.48
CA TYR A 60 -2.75 -2.11 -3.91
C TYR A 60 -2.42 -3.61 -3.97
N TYR A 61 -1.63 -3.97 -4.97
CA TYR A 61 -1.16 -5.34 -5.18
C TYR A 61 0.32 -5.28 -5.58
N ARG A 62 1.04 -6.37 -5.29
CA ARG A 62 2.44 -6.51 -5.66
C ARG A 62 2.56 -6.76 -7.16
N LYS A 63 3.54 -6.11 -7.80
CA LYS A 63 3.88 -6.33 -9.21
C LYS A 63 4.78 -7.55 -9.38
#